data_AF-A0A7X7SF64-F1
#
_entry.id   AF-A0A7X7SF64-F1
#
_cell.length_a   1.000
_cell.length_b   1.000
_cell.length_c   1.000
_cell.angle_alpha   90.00
_cell.angle_beta   90.00
_cell.angle_gamma   90.00
#
_symmetry.space_group_name_H-M   'P 1'
#
loop_
_entity.id
_entity.type
_entity.pdbx_description
1 polymer ?
#
loop_
_entity_poly.entity_id
_entity_poly.type
_entity_poly.pdbx_seq_one_letter_code
_entity_poly.pdbx_strand_id
1 'polypeptide(L)'
;MTEMTFGNFQDDDPPARPMHPQVAPTAGPSVVTMTLDSGRLPVTARLDSQWDRKVSPHEMGDAIFQGYVAALWEHDRDALESGRFELLSSFPSRRTRLLALLDASTLDEHRAIVDSFFSGGTYVGRSQVLDRWDDPVVTLTADRGTILSATASTEWIATAPGDVIADQILYCADQLRSTRPGLRSTSTYDGLSDREVEERYADHLGELTRRAAS
;
A
#
# COMPACT_ATOMS: atom_id res chain seq x y z
N MET A 1 36.94 -22.55 -14.69
CA MET A 1 36.85 -21.09 -14.52
C MET A 1 35.64 -20.68 -15.33
N THR A 2 34.49 -20.63 -14.66
CA THR A 2 33.18 -20.52 -15.33
C THR A 2 32.77 -19.06 -15.27
N GLU A 3 32.79 -18.37 -16.41
CA GLU A 3 32.21 -17.05 -16.57
C GLU A 3 30.71 -17.14 -16.28
N MET A 4 30.27 -16.54 -15.17
CA MET A 4 28.86 -16.22 -14.96
C MET A 4 28.58 -14.91 -15.69
N THR A 5 28.06 -15.03 -16.90
CA THR A 5 27.44 -13.91 -17.63
C THR A 5 26.19 -13.50 -16.86
N PHE A 6 26.28 -12.42 -16.08
CA PHE A 6 25.09 -11.77 -15.52
C PHE A 6 24.35 -11.09 -16.67
N GLY A 7 23.09 -11.49 -16.86
CA GLY A 7 22.23 -10.94 -17.89
C GLY A 7 22.12 -9.42 -17.77
N ASN A 8 22.20 -8.77 -18.92
CA ASN A 8 21.79 -7.38 -19.08
C ASN A 8 20.44 -7.18 -18.40
N PHE A 9 20.37 -6.26 -17.43
CA PHE A 9 19.13 -5.57 -17.09
C PHE A 9 18.77 -4.69 -18.27
N GLN A 10 18.28 -5.32 -19.34
CA GLN A 10 17.65 -4.63 -20.43
C GLN A 10 16.36 -4.02 -19.88
N ASP A 11 16.12 -2.75 -20.21
CA ASP A 11 14.93 -1.97 -19.89
C ASP A 11 13.65 -2.60 -20.46
N ASP A 12 13.27 -3.78 -19.98
CA ASP A 12 11.90 -4.28 -20.07
C ASP A 12 11.12 -3.69 -18.88
N ASP A 13 10.97 -2.37 -18.90
CA ASP A 13 9.92 -1.73 -18.13
C ASP A 13 8.61 -2.35 -18.64
N PRO A 14 7.86 -3.12 -17.81
CA PRO A 14 6.61 -3.70 -18.26
C PRO A 14 5.74 -2.54 -18.75
N PRO A 15 5.08 -2.66 -19.92
CA PRO A 15 4.28 -1.56 -20.44
C PRO A 15 3.33 -1.14 -19.32
N ALA A 16 3.47 0.12 -18.88
CA ALA A 16 2.56 0.72 -17.93
C ALA A 16 1.16 0.37 -18.42
N ARG A 17 0.47 -0.50 -17.66
CA ARG A 17 -0.92 -0.83 -18.00
C ARG A 17 -1.61 0.51 -18.13
N PRO A 18 -2.32 0.80 -19.24
CA PRO A 18 -3.07 2.03 -19.31
C PRO A 18 -4.00 2.05 -18.11
N MET A 19 -3.70 2.93 -17.15
CA MET A 19 -4.67 3.37 -16.16
C MET A 19 -5.79 3.94 -17.00
N HIS A 20 -6.85 3.15 -17.21
CA HIS A 20 -8.11 3.72 -17.64
C HIS A 20 -8.37 4.91 -16.70
N PRO A 21 -8.65 6.11 -17.22
CA PRO A 21 -9.01 7.24 -16.39
C PRO A 21 -10.25 6.81 -15.60
N GLN A 22 -10.03 6.39 -14.36
CA GLN A 22 -11.08 6.08 -13.43
C GLN A 22 -11.79 7.42 -13.23
N VAL A 23 -13.07 7.45 -13.62
CA VAL A 23 -13.95 8.61 -13.55
C VAL A 23 -13.65 9.37 -12.25
N ALA A 24 -13.30 10.65 -12.37
CA ALA A 24 -13.10 11.51 -11.21
C ALA A 24 -14.31 11.35 -10.28
N PRO A 25 -14.11 11.06 -8.98
CA PRO A 25 -15.22 10.81 -8.09
C PRO A 25 -16.18 12.00 -8.15
N THR A 26 -17.44 11.72 -8.43
CA THR A 26 -18.50 12.74 -8.49
C THR A 26 -18.46 13.49 -7.18
N ALA A 27 -18.22 14.80 -7.24
CA ALA A 27 -18.05 15.71 -6.10
C ALA A 27 -19.35 15.91 -5.29
N GLY A 28 -19.95 14.82 -4.81
CA GLY A 28 -20.93 14.82 -3.74
C GLY A 28 -20.20 14.69 -2.39
N PRO A 29 -20.79 15.20 -1.30
CA PRO A 29 -20.22 15.01 0.03
C PRO A 29 -20.16 13.51 0.35
N SER A 30 -18.95 12.95 0.41
CA SER A 30 -18.75 11.56 0.76
C SER A 30 -19.22 11.31 2.20
N VAL A 31 -20.00 10.25 2.41
CA VAL A 31 -20.46 9.85 3.74
C VAL A 31 -19.30 9.42 4.63
N VAL A 32 -18.24 8.89 4.03
CA VAL A 32 -16.99 8.51 4.71
C VAL A 32 -15.87 9.41 4.21
N THR A 33 -15.20 10.11 5.12
CA THR A 33 -14.04 10.94 4.82
C THR A 33 -12.79 10.33 5.43
N MET A 34 -11.68 10.30 4.69
CA MET A 34 -10.42 9.72 5.15
C MET A 34 -9.23 10.62 4.83
N THR A 35 -8.13 10.44 5.57
CA THR A 35 -6.81 10.90 5.17
C THR A 35 -5.87 9.70 5.12
N LEU A 36 -4.93 9.71 4.18
CA LEU A 36 -4.03 8.57 3.92
C LEU A 36 -2.60 8.91 4.34
N ASP A 37 -1.85 7.89 4.74
CA ASP A 37 -0.38 7.96 4.85
C ASP A 37 0.31 7.76 3.50
N SER A 38 1.64 7.85 3.50
CA SER A 38 2.49 7.60 2.33
C SER A 38 2.38 6.18 1.74
N GLY A 39 1.82 5.23 2.50
CA GLY A 39 1.50 3.88 2.03
C GLY A 39 0.09 3.77 1.44
N ARG A 40 -0.59 4.91 1.24
CA ARG A 40 -1.99 5.03 0.78
C ARG A 40 -2.96 4.24 1.64
N LEU A 41 -2.71 4.19 2.95
CA LEU A 41 -3.58 3.55 3.93
C LEU A 41 -4.24 4.59 4.85
N PRO A 42 -5.53 4.40 5.21
CA PRO A 42 -6.26 5.36 6.05
C PRO A 42 -5.63 5.56 7.44
N VAL A 43 -5.20 6.78 7.77
CA VAL A 43 -4.72 7.17 9.12
C VAL A 43 -5.78 7.91 9.93
N THR A 44 -6.77 8.47 9.25
CA THR A 44 -8.01 8.97 9.87
C THR A 44 -9.20 8.50 9.06
N ALA A 45 -10.29 8.12 9.72
CA ALA A 45 -11.58 7.88 9.10
C ALA A 45 -12.66 8.59 9.92
N ARG A 46 -13.64 9.17 9.24
CA ARG A 46 -14.79 9.80 9.89
C ARG A 46 -16.04 9.55 9.05
N LEU A 47 -17.12 9.20 9.73
CA LEU A 47 -18.45 9.15 9.12
C LEU A 47 -19.18 10.46 9.39
N ASP A 48 -19.97 10.90 8.41
CA ASP A 48 -20.90 12.01 8.59
C ASP A 48 -21.86 11.73 9.76
N SER A 49 -22.19 12.74 10.57
CA SER A 49 -23.08 12.56 11.73
C SER A 49 -24.49 12.05 11.38
N GLN A 50 -24.90 12.17 10.11
CA GLN A 50 -26.17 11.67 9.57
C GLN A 50 -25.93 10.63 8.48
N TRP A 51 -24.85 9.85 8.59
CA TRP A 51 -24.50 8.82 7.62
C TRP A 51 -25.65 7.81 7.40
N ASP A 52 -26.37 7.48 8.46
CA ASP A 52 -27.50 6.54 8.51
C ASP A 52 -28.69 6.98 7.65
N ARG A 53 -28.81 8.29 7.40
CA ARG A 53 -29.82 8.87 6.50
C ARG A 53 -29.39 8.92 5.05
N LYS A 54 -28.09 8.80 4.78
CA LYS A 54 -27.48 8.99 3.46
C LYS A 54 -27.09 7.67 2.79
N VAL A 55 -26.78 6.66 3.59
CA VAL A 55 -26.28 5.35 3.14
C VAL A 55 -27.02 4.26 3.90
N SER A 56 -27.58 3.31 3.17
CA SER A 56 -28.19 2.12 3.77
C SER A 56 -27.10 1.20 4.34
N PRO A 57 -27.37 0.41 5.40
CA PRO A 57 -26.36 -0.47 5.98
C PRO A 57 -25.68 -1.43 4.98
N HIS A 58 -26.41 -1.91 3.97
CA HIS A 58 -25.88 -2.80 2.93
C HIS A 58 -24.96 -2.10 1.92
N GLU A 59 -25.04 -0.77 1.81
CA GLU A 59 -24.22 0.06 0.92
C GLU A 59 -22.97 0.57 1.64
N MET A 60 -22.80 0.28 2.93
CA MET A 60 -21.70 0.81 3.73
C MET A 60 -20.32 0.37 3.22
N GLY A 61 -20.18 -0.87 2.75
CA GLY A 61 -18.92 -1.33 2.14
C GLY A 61 -18.52 -0.46 0.94
N ASP A 62 -19.47 -0.18 0.05
CA ASP A 62 -19.25 0.70 -1.09
C ASP A 62 -18.96 2.13 -0.66
N ALA A 63 -19.68 2.66 0.35
CA ALA A 63 -19.44 4.00 0.88
C ALA A 63 -18.04 4.16 1.48
N ILE A 64 -17.54 3.14 2.19
CA ILE A 64 -16.16 3.09 2.69
C ILE A 64 -15.18 3.13 1.53
N PHE A 65 -15.39 2.31 0.50
CA PHE A 65 -14.50 2.24 -0.66
C PHE A 65 -14.50 3.55 -1.46
N GLN A 66 -15.66 4.19 -1.65
CA GLN A 66 -15.75 5.50 -2.31
C GLN A 66 -15.05 6.59 -1.50
N GLY A 67 -15.19 6.58 -0.17
CA GLY A 67 -14.44 7.49 0.71
C GLY A 67 -12.93 7.29 0.61
N TYR A 68 -12.47 6.05 0.48
CA TYR A 68 -11.07 5.74 0.23
C TYR A 68 -10.60 6.27 -1.13
N VAL A 69 -11.35 6.03 -2.21
CA VAL A 69 -11.00 6.51 -3.55
C VAL A 69 -10.90 8.04 -3.56
N ALA A 70 -11.87 8.75 -2.96
CA ALA A 70 -11.81 10.21 -2.84
C ALA A 70 -10.55 10.68 -2.08
N ALA A 71 -10.22 10.03 -0.97
CA ALA A 71 -9.01 10.34 -0.21
C ALA A 71 -7.71 10.01 -0.97
N LEU A 72 -7.72 8.99 -1.82
CA LEU A 72 -6.60 8.64 -2.68
C LEU A 72 -6.37 9.71 -3.76
N TRP A 73 -7.44 10.19 -4.40
CA TRP A 73 -7.36 11.30 -5.35
C TRP A 73 -6.83 12.59 -4.71
N GLU A 74 -7.26 12.89 -3.49
CA GLU A 74 -6.76 14.02 -2.71
C GLU A 74 -5.27 13.86 -2.39
N HIS A 75 -4.87 12.67 -1.90
CA HIS A 75 -3.49 12.36 -1.52
C HIS A 75 -2.53 12.46 -2.72
N ASP A 76 -2.97 11.98 -3.88
CA ASP A 76 -2.14 11.91 -5.09
C ASP A 76 -2.31 13.14 -6.01
N ARG A 77 -3.11 14.15 -5.63
CA ARG A 77 -3.42 15.34 -6.45
C ARG A 77 -2.16 16.02 -6.97
N ASP A 78 -1.22 16.33 -6.08
CA ASP A 78 -0.01 17.06 -6.47
C ASP A 78 0.81 16.30 -7.52
N ALA A 79 0.89 14.98 -7.40
CA ALA A 79 1.58 14.14 -8.38
C ALA A 79 0.85 14.12 -9.73
N LEU A 80 -0.48 14.05 -9.71
CA LEU A 80 -1.33 14.10 -10.90
C LEU A 80 -1.22 15.46 -11.63
N GLU A 81 -1.33 16.57 -10.89
CA GLU A 81 -1.28 17.93 -11.45
C GLU A 81 0.11 18.28 -11.99
N SER A 82 1.17 17.78 -11.36
CA SER A 82 2.55 18.00 -11.79
C SER A 82 3.03 17.02 -12.87
N GLY A 83 2.18 16.07 -13.30
CA GLY A 83 2.53 15.05 -14.30
C GLY A 83 3.59 14.05 -13.82
N ARG A 84 3.83 13.95 -12.51
CA ARG A 84 4.79 13.03 -11.87
C ARG A 84 4.16 11.67 -11.61
N PHE A 85 3.71 11.02 -12.68
CA PHE A 85 2.98 9.74 -12.61
C PHE A 85 3.83 8.60 -12.02
N GLU A 86 5.15 8.71 -12.02
CA GLU A 86 6.06 7.78 -11.35
C GLU A 86 5.82 7.69 -9.83
N LEU A 87 5.34 8.78 -9.22
CA LEU A 87 4.95 8.81 -7.80
C LEU A 87 3.63 8.07 -7.56
N LEU A 88 2.86 7.79 -8.61
CA LEU A 88 1.60 7.05 -8.53
C LEU A 88 1.80 5.54 -8.52
N SER A 89 3.00 5.06 -8.87
CA SER A 89 3.29 3.64 -8.92
C SER A 89 3.23 3.01 -7.54
N SER A 90 2.45 1.93 -7.41
CA SER A 90 2.50 1.01 -6.26
C SER A 90 3.85 0.28 -6.16
N PHE A 91 4.63 0.33 -7.25
CA PHE A 91 5.96 -0.22 -7.32
C PHE A 91 6.97 0.79 -6.76
N PRO A 92 7.81 0.39 -5.81
CA PRO A 92 8.81 1.27 -5.23
C PRO A 92 9.77 1.82 -6.29
N SER A 93 10.17 3.09 -6.11
CA SER A 93 11.19 3.70 -6.93
C SER A 93 12.47 2.86 -6.94
N ARG A 94 13.27 2.97 -8.00
CA ARG A 94 14.57 2.29 -8.08
C ARG A 94 15.44 2.59 -6.85
N ARG A 95 15.48 3.87 -6.43
CA ARG A 95 16.18 4.29 -5.21
C ARG A 95 15.64 3.57 -3.97
N THR A 96 14.32 3.59 -3.73
CA THR A 96 13.70 2.91 -2.59
C THR A 96 14.02 1.41 -2.55
N ARG A 97 14.02 0.75 -3.71
CA ARG A 97 14.42 -0.66 -3.81
C ARG A 97 15.86 -0.87 -3.40
N LEU A 98 16.79 -0.08 -3.94
CA LEU A 98 18.21 -0.17 -3.62
C LEU A 98 18.47 0.09 -2.14
N LEU A 99 17.81 1.09 -1.56
CA LEU A 99 17.93 1.40 -0.13
C LEU A 99 17.41 0.26 0.75
N ALA A 100 16.28 -0.37 0.40
CA ALA A 100 15.79 -1.54 1.13
C ALA A 100 16.75 -2.74 1.01
N LEU A 101 17.35 -2.96 -0.15
CA LEU A 101 18.32 -4.05 -0.34
C LEU A 101 19.65 -3.80 0.40
N LEU A 102 20.02 -2.54 0.60
CA LEU A 102 21.18 -2.15 1.41
C LEU A 102 20.99 -2.45 2.91
N ASP A 103 19.74 -2.56 3.39
CA ASP A 103 19.43 -2.93 4.77
C ASP A 103 19.52 -4.45 5.02
N ALA A 104 19.69 -5.28 3.98
CA ALA A 104 19.85 -6.73 4.13
C ALA A 104 21.18 -7.08 4.80
N SER A 105 21.14 -7.88 5.87
CA SER A 105 22.33 -8.34 6.59
C SER A 105 22.85 -9.69 6.07
N THR A 106 22.00 -10.45 5.37
CA THR A 106 22.35 -11.76 4.78
C THR A 106 21.89 -11.87 3.32
N LEU A 107 22.45 -12.83 2.57
CA LEU A 107 22.02 -13.10 1.19
C LEU A 107 20.58 -13.63 1.11
N ASP A 108 20.13 -14.36 2.13
CA ASP A 108 18.75 -14.86 2.17
C ASP A 108 17.74 -13.75 2.50
N GLU A 109 18.09 -12.81 3.38
CA GLU A 109 17.31 -11.58 3.59
C GLU A 109 17.26 -10.73 2.31
N HIS A 110 18.38 -10.60 1.60
CA HIS A 110 18.43 -9.89 0.32
C HIS A 110 17.46 -10.51 -0.69
N ARG A 111 17.49 -11.83 -0.86
CA ARG A 111 16.55 -12.57 -1.72
C ARG A 111 15.10 -12.36 -1.30
N ALA A 112 14.81 -12.45 -0.01
CA ALA A 112 13.45 -12.22 0.51
C ALA A 112 12.94 -10.81 0.20
N ILE A 113 13.81 -9.79 0.26
CA ILE A 113 13.45 -8.41 -0.12
C ILE A 113 13.21 -8.31 -1.62
N VAL A 114 14.06 -8.92 -2.46
CA VAL A 114 13.86 -8.98 -3.92
C VAL A 114 12.53 -9.64 -4.25
N ASP A 115 12.26 -10.82 -3.68
CA ASP A 115 11.00 -11.56 -3.87
C ASP A 115 9.81 -10.72 -3.43
N SER A 116 9.95 -9.95 -2.34
CA SER A 116 8.91 -9.05 -1.88
C SER A 116 8.53 -7.99 -2.91
N PHE A 117 9.45 -7.52 -3.76
CA PHE A 117 9.12 -6.53 -4.79
C PHE A 117 8.12 -7.09 -5.80
N PHE A 118 8.24 -8.38 -6.12
CA PHE A 118 7.46 -9.04 -7.17
C PHE A 118 6.32 -9.88 -6.63
N SER A 119 6.23 -10.10 -5.32
CA SER A 119 5.08 -10.72 -4.70
C SER A 119 3.87 -9.80 -4.82
N GLY A 120 3.11 -9.96 -5.91
CA GLY A 120 1.77 -9.40 -6.09
C GLY A 120 0.79 -10.09 -5.16
N GLY A 121 0.89 -9.78 -3.87
CA GLY A 121 0.05 -10.35 -2.83
C GLY A 121 -1.27 -9.59 -2.70
N THR A 122 -2.35 -10.33 -2.47
CA THR A 122 -3.58 -9.78 -1.91
C THR A 122 -3.45 -9.78 -0.39
N TYR A 123 -3.57 -8.62 0.23
CA TYR A 123 -3.54 -8.42 1.67
C TYR A 123 -4.95 -8.17 2.17
N VAL A 124 -5.29 -8.73 3.33
CA VAL A 124 -6.64 -8.62 3.90
C VAL A 124 -6.53 -8.13 5.34
N GLY A 125 -7.09 -6.95 5.61
CA GLY A 125 -7.29 -6.42 6.96
C GLY A 125 -8.69 -6.77 7.43
N ARG A 126 -8.81 -7.35 8.62
CA ARG A 126 -10.08 -7.76 9.23
C ARG A 126 -10.33 -6.99 10.52
N SER A 127 -11.56 -6.53 10.74
CA SER A 127 -11.94 -5.86 11.98
C SER A 127 -11.73 -6.75 13.19
N GLN A 128 -11.47 -6.14 14.35
CA GLN A 128 -11.39 -6.87 15.61
C GLN A 128 -12.77 -7.28 16.13
N VAL A 129 -13.82 -6.55 15.74
CA VAL A 129 -15.20 -6.90 16.07
C VAL A 129 -15.70 -7.94 15.08
N LEU A 130 -16.35 -8.97 15.62
CA LEU A 130 -17.02 -10.02 14.88
C LEU A 130 -18.54 -9.84 15.01
N ASP A 131 -19.28 -10.24 13.98
CA ASP A 131 -20.73 -10.27 14.03
C ASP A 131 -21.26 -11.54 14.71
N ARG A 132 -22.58 -11.74 14.67
CA ARG A 132 -23.24 -12.87 15.32
C ARG A 132 -22.87 -14.25 14.73
N TRP A 133 -22.23 -14.28 13.57
CA TRP A 133 -21.77 -15.49 12.90
C TRP A 133 -20.25 -15.70 13.01
N ASP A 134 -19.58 -14.91 13.86
CA ASP A 134 -18.13 -14.94 14.05
C ASP A 134 -17.35 -14.41 12.83
N ASP A 135 -18.02 -13.67 11.93
CA ASP A 135 -17.40 -13.04 10.76
C ASP A 135 -16.97 -11.59 11.06
N PRO A 136 -15.83 -11.09 10.53
CA PRO A 136 -15.41 -9.70 10.73
C PRO A 136 -16.43 -8.70 10.19
N VAL A 137 -16.81 -7.74 11.03
CA VAL A 137 -17.81 -6.71 10.68
C VAL A 137 -17.35 -5.73 9.61
N VAL A 138 -16.04 -5.53 9.45
CA VAL A 138 -15.42 -4.77 8.35
C VAL A 138 -14.23 -5.56 7.81
N THR A 139 -14.12 -5.68 6.50
CA THR A 139 -12.95 -6.26 5.84
C THR A 139 -12.46 -5.33 4.73
N LEU A 140 -11.15 -5.07 4.70
CA LEU A 140 -10.48 -4.35 3.63
C LEU A 140 -9.59 -5.31 2.85
N THR A 141 -9.77 -5.37 1.54
CA THR A 141 -8.88 -6.12 0.64
C THR A 141 -7.99 -5.15 -0.10
N ALA A 142 -6.71 -5.49 -0.23
CA ALA A 142 -5.69 -4.61 -0.73
C ALA A 142 -4.67 -5.35 -1.58
N ASP A 143 -3.99 -4.61 -2.45
CA ASP A 143 -2.69 -5.02 -2.97
C ASP A 143 -1.57 -4.24 -2.24
N ARG A 144 -0.37 -4.23 -2.83
CA ARG A 144 0.77 -3.53 -2.28
C ARG A 144 0.56 -2.01 -2.16
N GLY A 145 -0.14 -1.40 -3.11
CA GLY A 145 -0.24 0.05 -3.21
C GLY A 145 -1.59 0.63 -2.84
N THR A 146 -2.68 -0.11 -2.98
CA THR A 146 -4.03 0.44 -2.75
C THR A 146 -4.96 -0.56 -2.08
N ILE A 147 -6.03 -0.02 -1.48
CA ILE A 147 -7.20 -0.82 -1.12
C ILE A 147 -7.97 -1.08 -2.41
N LEU A 148 -8.36 -2.33 -2.64
CA LEU A 148 -9.07 -2.81 -3.82
C LEU A 148 -10.58 -2.94 -3.56
N SER A 149 -10.97 -3.24 -2.32
CA SER A 149 -12.38 -3.33 -1.93
C SER A 149 -12.55 -3.20 -0.42
N ALA A 150 -13.77 -2.88 -0.01
CA ALA A 150 -14.21 -2.89 1.37
C ALA A 150 -15.56 -3.63 1.48
N THR A 151 -15.73 -4.42 2.53
CA THR A 151 -17.00 -5.05 2.88
C THR A 151 -17.35 -4.71 4.32
N ALA A 152 -18.65 -4.69 4.62
CA ALA A 152 -19.18 -4.42 5.95
C ALA A 152 -20.40 -5.30 6.25
N SER A 153 -20.52 -5.78 7.49
CA SER A 153 -21.64 -6.60 7.95
C SER A 153 -22.89 -5.73 8.10
N THR A 154 -23.88 -5.92 7.23
CA THR A 154 -25.13 -5.14 7.18
C THR A 154 -25.82 -5.05 8.53
N GLU A 155 -25.90 -6.17 9.27
CA GLU A 155 -26.63 -6.23 10.54
C GLU A 155 -25.92 -5.47 11.64
N TRP A 156 -24.58 -5.58 11.69
CA TRP A 156 -23.80 -4.85 12.66
C TRP A 156 -23.84 -3.34 12.36
N ILE A 157 -23.65 -2.94 11.09
CA ILE A 157 -23.70 -1.54 10.65
C ILE A 157 -25.03 -0.89 11.03
N ALA A 158 -26.16 -1.60 10.91
CA ALA A 158 -27.48 -1.06 11.25
C ALA A 158 -27.61 -0.57 12.72
N THR A 159 -26.70 -0.98 13.60
CA THR A 159 -26.74 -0.64 15.03
C THR A 159 -25.47 0.06 15.53
N ALA A 160 -24.39 0.06 14.74
CA ALA A 160 -23.10 0.56 15.17
C ALA A 160 -23.02 2.10 15.10
N PRO A 161 -22.49 2.77 16.14
CA PRO A 161 -22.15 4.19 16.07
C PRO A 161 -21.09 4.48 14.98
N GLY A 162 -21.17 5.65 14.35
CA GLY A 162 -20.30 6.00 13.22
C GLY A 162 -18.81 6.07 13.57
N ASP A 163 -18.48 6.51 14.79
CA ASP A 163 -17.12 6.50 15.35
C ASP A 163 -16.59 5.06 15.53
N VAL A 164 -17.43 4.14 16.00
CA VAL A 164 -17.04 2.72 16.11
C VAL A 164 -16.78 2.09 14.75
N ILE A 165 -17.57 2.42 13.72
CA ILE A 165 -17.32 1.99 12.34
C ILE A 165 -15.98 2.53 11.84
N ALA A 166 -15.70 3.81 12.07
CA ALA A 166 -14.44 4.45 11.70
C ALA A 166 -13.23 3.77 12.36
N ASP A 167 -13.34 3.43 13.65
CA ASP A 167 -12.28 2.71 14.37
C ASP A 167 -12.01 1.33 13.76
N GLN A 168 -13.04 0.61 13.29
CA GLN A 168 -12.84 -0.69 12.62
C GLN A 168 -12.14 -0.54 11.26
N ILE A 169 -12.43 0.53 10.51
CA ILE A 169 -11.70 0.83 9.25
C ILE A 169 -10.22 1.07 9.54
N LEU A 170 -9.90 1.87 10.57
CA LEU A 170 -8.52 2.16 10.95
C LEU A 170 -7.78 0.91 11.44
N TYR A 171 -8.46 0.06 12.21
CA TYR A 171 -7.90 -1.21 12.65
C TYR A 171 -7.55 -2.13 11.47
N CYS A 172 -8.42 -2.23 10.47
CA CYS A 172 -8.12 -2.95 9.23
C CYS A 172 -6.93 -2.33 8.49
N ALA A 173 -6.84 -1.00 8.44
CA ALA A 173 -5.71 -0.30 7.82
C ALA A 173 -4.39 -0.58 8.56
N ASP A 174 -4.38 -0.65 9.89
CA ASP A 174 -3.20 -1.00 10.68
C ASP A 174 -2.72 -2.44 10.40
N GLN A 175 -3.64 -3.40 10.28
CA GLN A 175 -3.28 -4.75 9.85
C GLN A 175 -2.68 -4.78 8.44
N LEU A 176 -3.24 -3.99 7.51
CA LEU A 176 -2.68 -3.87 6.17
C LEU A 176 -1.28 -3.25 6.21
N ARG A 177 -1.02 -2.25 7.07
CA ARG A 177 0.33 -1.70 7.26
C ARG A 177 1.32 -2.74 7.75
N SER A 178 0.91 -3.62 8.67
CA SER A 178 1.81 -4.63 9.24
C SER A 178 2.03 -5.83 8.32
N THR A 179 1.09 -6.11 7.43
CA THR A 179 1.14 -7.27 6.52
C THR A 179 1.69 -6.94 5.14
N ARG A 180 1.50 -5.70 4.66
CA ARG A 180 2.13 -5.24 3.43
C ARG A 180 3.64 -5.14 3.65
N PRO A 181 4.48 -5.67 2.75
CA PRO A 181 5.92 -5.52 2.82
C PRO A 181 6.29 -4.03 2.65
N GLY A 182 6.54 -3.37 3.77
CA GLY A 182 7.03 -2.00 3.80
C GLY A 182 8.49 -1.96 3.39
N LEU A 183 8.82 -1.17 2.37
CA LEU A 183 10.21 -0.85 2.06
C LEU A 183 10.59 0.38 2.85
N ARG A 184 10.82 0.16 4.14
CA ARG A 184 11.41 1.18 4.99
C ARG A 184 12.91 1.11 4.76
N SER A 185 13.49 2.16 4.18
CA SER A 185 14.94 2.34 4.29
C SER A 185 15.25 2.95 5.64
N THR A 186 16.31 2.48 6.28
CA THR A 186 16.92 3.25 7.36
C THR A 186 17.44 4.60 6.81
N SER A 187 17.29 5.69 7.58
CA SER A 187 17.66 7.07 7.20
C SER A 187 19.18 7.28 6.99
N THR A 188 19.96 6.20 6.97
CA THR A 188 21.42 6.18 6.86
C THR A 188 21.91 6.71 5.51
N TYR A 189 21.05 6.71 4.49
CA TYR A 189 21.43 6.98 3.09
C TYR A 189 20.77 8.22 2.48
N ASP A 190 20.10 9.03 3.30
CA ASP A 190 19.31 10.19 2.82
C ASP A 190 20.17 11.28 2.15
N GLY A 191 21.48 11.30 2.41
CA GLY A 191 22.43 12.25 1.79
C GLY A 191 23.11 11.79 0.50
N LEU A 192 22.91 10.55 0.05
CA LEU A 192 23.59 10.01 -1.14
C LEU A 192 22.84 10.31 -2.43
N SER A 193 23.55 10.64 -3.51
CA SER A 193 22.98 10.65 -4.86
C SER A 193 22.58 9.24 -5.31
N ASP A 194 21.72 9.14 -6.33
CA ASP A 194 21.29 7.83 -6.86
C ASP A 194 22.47 6.97 -7.33
N ARG A 195 23.45 7.60 -7.99
CA ARG A 195 24.69 6.91 -8.41
C ARG A 195 25.48 6.36 -7.22
N GLU A 196 25.59 7.11 -6.12
CA GLU A 196 26.29 6.66 -4.93
C GLU A 196 25.53 5.52 -4.22
N VAL A 197 24.20 5.55 -4.24
CA VAL A 197 23.37 4.44 -3.75
C VAL A 197 23.59 3.17 -4.58
N GLU A 198 23.68 3.29 -5.91
CA GLU A 198 23.95 2.17 -6.80
C GLU A 198 25.33 1.56 -6.60
N GLU A 199 26.37 2.41 -6.51
CA GLU A 199 27.74 1.98 -6.24
C GLU A 199 27.81 1.25 -4.90
N ARG A 200 27.18 1.81 -3.86
CA ARG A 200 27.13 1.21 -2.54
C ARG A 200 26.42 -0.13 -2.53
N TYR A 201 25.33 -0.25 -3.30
CA TYR A 201 24.59 -1.50 -3.44
C TYR A 201 25.42 -2.59 -4.12
N ALA A 202 26.17 -2.25 -5.17
CA ALA A 202 27.04 -3.21 -5.85
C ALA A 202 28.12 -3.77 -4.91
N ASP A 203 28.75 -2.90 -4.12
CA ASP A 203 29.73 -3.30 -3.10
C ASP A 203 29.11 -4.21 -2.03
N HIS A 204 27.93 -3.85 -1.54
CA HIS A 204 27.21 -4.59 -0.51
C HIS A 204 26.83 -6.00 -0.97
N LEU A 205 26.29 -6.13 -2.18
CA LEU A 205 25.94 -7.43 -2.76
C LEU A 205 27.17 -8.32 -2.94
N GLY A 206 28.30 -7.73 -3.35
CA GLY A 206 29.59 -8.43 -3.44
C GLY A 206 30.04 -8.98 -2.09
N GLU A 207 29.88 -8.21 -1.00
CA GLU A 207 30.21 -8.63 0.35
C GLU A 207 29.28 -9.74 0.88
N LEU A 208 27.96 -9.61 0.69
CA LEU A 208 27.00 -10.65 1.08
C LEU A 208 27.30 -11.98 0.38
N THR A 209 27.63 -11.93 -0.91
CA THR A 209 27.97 -13.12 -1.71
C THR A 209 29.25 -13.78 -1.22
N ARG A 210 30.28 -12.99 -0.90
CA ARG A 210 31.57 -13.50 -0.38
C ARG A 210 31.40 -14.18 0.98
N ARG A 211 30.60 -13.57 1.87
CA ARG A 211 30.30 -14.15 3.19
C ARG A 211 29.53 -15.45 3.10
N ALA A 212 28.57 -15.56 2.16
CA ALA A 212 27.79 -16.77 1.97
C ALA A 212 28.61 -17.94 1.35
N ALA A 213 29.75 -17.64 0.72
CA ALA A 213 30.64 -18.63 0.11
C ALA A 213 31.79 -19.09 1.02
N SER A 214 31.93 -18.49 2.20
CA SER A 214 32.96 -18.82 3.21
C SER A 214 32.39 -19.75 4.28
#